data_AF-A0A6H2F4V1-F1
#
_entry.id   AF-A0A6H2F4V1-F1
#
_cell.length_a   1.000
_cell.length_b   1.000
_cell.length_c   1.000
_cell.angle_alpha   90.00
_cell.angle_beta   90.00
_cell.angle_gamma   90.00
#
_symmetry.space_group_name_H-M   'P 1'
#
loop_
_entity.id
_entity.type
_entity.pdbx_description
1 polymer ?
#
loop_
_entity_poly.entity_id
_entity_poly.type
_entity_poly.pdbx_seq_one_letter_code
_entity_poly.pdbx_strand_id
1 'polypeptide(L)'
;MIFKSNYINNFSFCIFQIFAIIISCTVMLVSHFLGGKSYGIDKNIPFESGACSFGNSQIKIFIKFYLIAMFFVIFDIEAMYLYIWSISIKKIKLEGFIEGLLFIITILISLFYLFRVHALNWKSKKYS
;
A
#
# COMPACT_ATOMS: atom_id res chain seq x y z
N MET A 1 -27.55 21.21 19.50
CA MET A 1 -28.02 20.00 18.79
C MET A 1 -26.95 19.42 17.84
N ILE A 2 -26.20 20.26 17.11
CA ILE A 2 -25.18 19.83 16.12
C ILE A 2 -23.97 19.09 16.75
N PHE A 3 -23.51 19.49 17.94
CA PHE A 3 -22.39 18.82 18.61
C PHE A 3 -22.71 17.39 19.02
N LYS A 4 -23.88 17.12 19.63
CA LYS A 4 -24.26 15.78 20.09
C LYS A 4 -24.35 14.77 18.93
N SER A 5 -24.84 15.19 17.76
CA SER A 5 -24.89 14.35 16.55
C SER A 5 -23.48 13.99 16.04
N ASN A 6 -22.53 14.92 16.04
CA ASN A 6 -21.15 14.64 15.63
C ASN A 6 -20.43 13.70 16.61
N TYR A 7 -20.63 13.86 17.92
CA TYR A 7 -20.09 12.90 18.89
C TYR A 7 -20.66 11.50 18.67
N ILE A 8 -21.99 11.37 18.50
CA ILE A 8 -22.65 10.07 18.28
C ILE A 8 -22.16 9.41 16.98
N ASN A 9 -21.97 10.17 15.90
CA ASN A 9 -21.48 9.63 14.62
C ASN A 9 -20.03 9.12 14.71
N ASN A 10 -19.14 9.87 15.37
CA ASN A 10 -17.75 9.46 15.56
C ASN A 10 -17.64 8.19 16.42
N PHE A 11 -18.44 8.10 17.50
CA PHE A 11 -18.50 6.90 18.33
C PHE A 11 -19.06 5.70 17.56
N SER A 12 -20.10 5.90 16.73
CA SER A 12 -20.69 4.84 15.91
C SER A 12 -19.69 4.25 14.92
N PHE A 13 -18.87 5.07 14.27
CA PHE A 13 -17.83 4.61 13.36
C PHE A 13 -16.74 3.79 14.07
N CYS A 14 -16.25 4.26 15.23
CA CYS A 14 -15.27 3.52 16.02
C CYS A 14 -15.82 2.17 16.49
N ILE A 15 -17.08 2.13 16.94
CA ILE A 15 -17.74 0.90 17.38
C ILE A 15 -17.84 -0.11 16.23
N PHE A 16 -18.21 0.35 15.03
CA PHE A 16 -18.27 -0.51 13.84
C PHE A 16 -16.90 -1.11 13.49
N GLN A 17 -15.85 -0.29 13.49
CA GLN A 17 -14.48 -0.75 13.18
C GLN A 17 -13.98 -1.78 14.19
N ILE A 18 -14.22 -1.54 15.49
CA ILE A 18 -13.86 -2.48 16.56
C ILE A 18 -14.63 -3.80 16.41
N PHE A 19 -15.93 -3.72 16.10
CA PHE A 19 -16.77 -4.90 15.90
C PHE A 19 -16.30 -5.76 14.72
N ALA A 20 -15.90 -5.13 13.61
CA ALA A 20 -15.34 -5.83 12.45
C ALA A 20 -14.05 -6.58 12.80
N ILE A 21 -13.14 -5.96 13.57
CA ILE A 21 -11.90 -6.58 14.03
C ILE A 21 -12.19 -7.75 14.97
N ILE A 22 -13.15 -7.58 15.89
CA ILE A 22 -13.57 -8.63 16.82
C ILE A 22 -14.09 -9.84 16.06
N ILE A 23 -14.98 -9.64 15.07
CA ILE A 23 -15.50 -10.73 14.24
C ILE A 23 -14.39 -11.45 13.49
N SER A 24 -13.45 -10.72 12.88
CA SER A 24 -12.33 -11.34 12.17
C SER A 24 -11.46 -12.17 13.12
N CYS A 25 -11.25 -11.68 14.35
CA CYS A 25 -10.46 -12.38 15.35
C CYS A 25 -11.18 -13.61 15.91
N THR A 26 -12.49 -13.53 16.18
CA THR A 26 -13.27 -14.66 16.68
C THR A 26 -13.35 -15.78 15.66
N VAL A 27 -13.53 -15.47 14.37
CA VAL A 27 -13.49 -16.48 13.31
C VAL A 27 -12.12 -17.16 13.27
N MET A 28 -11.02 -16.39 13.33
CA MET A 28 -9.66 -16.95 13.35
C MET A 28 -9.41 -17.84 14.57
N LEU A 29 -9.90 -17.44 15.76
CA LEU A 29 -9.81 -18.24 16.98
C LEU A 29 -10.63 -19.52 16.91
N VAL A 30 -11.89 -19.43 16.46
CA VAL A 30 -12.77 -20.59 16.27
C VAL A 30 -12.14 -21.56 15.26
N SER A 31 -11.62 -21.08 14.13
CA SER A 31 -10.90 -21.90 13.18
C SER A 31 -9.64 -22.56 13.77
N HIS A 32 -8.92 -21.88 14.68
CA HIS A 32 -7.78 -22.48 15.37
C HIS A 32 -8.18 -23.55 16.39
N PHE A 33 -9.30 -23.38 17.09
CA PHE A 33 -9.81 -24.34 18.08
C PHE A 33 -10.51 -25.54 17.45
N LEU A 34 -11.29 -25.34 16.38
CA LEU A 34 -11.96 -26.41 15.64
C LEU A 34 -11.06 -27.08 14.60
N GLY A 35 -9.99 -26.42 14.18
CA GLY A 35 -9.01 -26.96 13.23
C GLY A 35 -8.20 -28.09 13.86
N GLY A 36 -8.31 -29.30 13.30
CA GLY A 36 -7.51 -30.44 13.72
C GLY A 36 -6.01 -30.16 13.58
N LYS A 37 -5.30 -30.06 14.71
CA LYS A 37 -3.84 -29.94 14.74
C LYS A 37 -3.19 -31.29 14.40
N SER A 38 -2.86 -31.50 13.14
CA SER A 38 -2.00 -32.59 12.70
C SER A 38 -0.54 -32.13 12.74
N TYR A 39 0.24 -32.71 13.65
CA TYR A 39 1.67 -32.44 13.84
C TYR A 39 2.50 -33.45 13.02
N GLY A 40 2.61 -33.22 11.72
CA GLY A 40 3.55 -33.95 10.85
C GLY A 40 4.79 -33.11 10.57
N ILE A 41 5.99 -33.69 10.71
CA ILE A 41 7.28 -33.03 10.48
C ILE A 41 7.38 -32.46 9.05
N ASP A 42 6.78 -33.15 8.08
CA ASP A 42 6.78 -32.76 6.66
C ASP A 42 5.81 -31.62 6.31
N LYS A 43 4.88 -31.28 7.22
CA LYS A 43 3.87 -30.23 6.99
C LYS A 43 4.45 -28.82 7.11
N ASN A 44 5.55 -28.67 7.85
CA ASN A 44 6.19 -27.39 8.11
C ASN A 44 7.34 -27.08 7.13
N ILE A 45 7.57 -27.96 6.14
CA ILE A 45 8.61 -27.79 5.14
C ILE A 45 7.95 -27.13 3.91
N PRO A 46 8.46 -25.99 3.40
CA PRO A 46 7.94 -25.41 2.17
C PRO A 46 8.12 -26.40 1.02
N PHE A 47 7.00 -26.84 0.44
CA PHE A 47 6.98 -27.89 -0.56
C PHE A 47 7.22 -27.30 -1.95
N GLU A 48 8.45 -27.42 -2.46
CA GLU A 48 8.86 -26.78 -3.71
C GLU A 48 9.31 -27.81 -4.77
N SER A 49 8.53 -28.90 -4.92
CA SER A 49 8.77 -29.97 -5.93
C SER A 49 9.79 -31.06 -5.54
N GLY A 50 9.70 -31.61 -4.31
CA GLY A 50 10.43 -32.83 -3.95
C GLY A 50 11.94 -32.69 -3.71
N ALA A 51 12.46 -31.46 -3.70
CA ALA A 51 13.83 -31.15 -3.31
C ALA A 51 13.83 -30.19 -2.11
N CYS A 52 14.65 -30.49 -1.10
CA CYS A 52 14.90 -29.56 0.00
C CYS A 52 15.42 -28.23 -0.57
N SER A 53 14.87 -27.11 -0.09
CA SER A 53 15.31 -25.76 -0.48
C SER A 53 16.75 -25.54 -0.01
N PHE A 54 17.71 -25.93 -0.83
CA PHE A 54 19.12 -25.62 -0.66
C PHE A 54 19.46 -24.43 -1.54
N GLY A 55 19.38 -23.24 -0.98
CA GLY A 55 19.75 -22.02 -1.69
C GLY A 55 19.79 -20.86 -0.73
N ASN A 56 20.91 -20.13 -0.72
CA ASN A 56 21.04 -18.88 0.03
C ASN A 56 19.84 -17.98 -0.31
N SER A 57 19.03 -17.62 0.69
CA SER A 57 17.80 -16.82 0.55
C SER A 57 18.04 -15.37 0.11
N GLN A 58 19.28 -15.02 -0.23
CA GLN A 58 19.66 -13.74 -0.78
C GLN A 58 19.41 -13.69 -2.29
N ILE A 59 18.15 -13.89 -2.68
CA ILE A 59 17.69 -13.50 -4.00
C ILE A 59 17.81 -11.98 -4.04
N LYS A 60 18.70 -11.45 -4.88
CA LYS A 60 18.78 -10.00 -5.15
C LYS A 60 17.48 -9.59 -5.83
N ILE A 61 16.50 -9.18 -5.03
CA ILE A 61 15.23 -8.63 -5.49
C ILE A 61 15.57 -7.47 -6.44
N PHE A 62 15.04 -7.54 -7.66
CA PHE A 62 15.41 -6.64 -8.74
C PHE A 62 15.24 -5.17 -8.31
N ILE A 63 16.28 -4.35 -8.54
CA ILE A 63 16.33 -2.90 -8.22
C ILE A 63 15.08 -2.12 -8.67
N LYS A 64 14.37 -2.66 -9.67
CA LYS A 64 13.13 -2.12 -10.25
C LYS A 64 12.01 -1.95 -9.23
N PHE A 65 11.88 -2.87 -8.27
CA PHE A 65 10.85 -2.76 -7.23
C PHE A 65 11.11 -1.58 -6.29
N TYR A 66 12.38 -1.27 -6.01
CA TYR A 66 12.77 -0.10 -5.23
C TYR A 66 12.41 1.20 -5.94
N LEU A 67 12.65 1.29 -7.25
CA LEU A 67 12.29 2.49 -8.03
C LEU A 67 10.78 2.77 -8.02
N ILE A 68 9.96 1.73 -8.15
CA ILE A 68 8.49 1.86 -8.03
C ILE A 68 8.10 2.35 -6.62
N ALA A 69 8.69 1.77 -5.57
CA ALA A 69 8.35 2.13 -4.19
C ALA A 69 8.76 3.57 -3.85
N MET A 70 9.95 3.99 -4.27
CA MET A 70 10.43 5.36 -4.07
C MET A 70 9.55 6.37 -4.82
N PHE A 71 9.18 6.07 -6.06
CA PHE A 71 8.25 6.91 -6.83
C PHE A 71 6.88 7.01 -6.16
N PHE A 72 6.35 5.90 -5.65
CA PHE A 72 5.06 5.89 -4.95
C PHE A 72 5.08 6.83 -3.73
N VAL A 73 6.14 6.80 -2.92
CA VAL A 73 6.29 7.68 -1.76
C VAL A 73 6.35 9.16 -2.17
N ILE A 74 7.10 9.49 -3.22
CA ILE A 74 7.21 10.88 -3.70
C ILE A 74 5.86 11.37 -4.22
N PHE A 75 5.16 10.57 -5.03
CA PHE A 75 3.85 10.90 -5.56
C PHE A 75 2.79 11.06 -4.44
N ASP A 76 2.86 10.23 -3.39
CA ASP A 76 1.97 10.33 -2.23
C ASP A 76 2.16 11.65 -1.46
N ILE A 77 3.42 12.09 -1.30
CA ILE A 77 3.74 13.39 -0.70
C ILE A 77 3.20 14.54 -1.56
N GLU A 78 3.35 14.48 -2.89
CA GLU A 78 2.81 15.49 -3.81
C GLU A 78 1.27 15.56 -3.74
N ALA A 79 0.59 14.42 -3.60
CA ALA A 79 -0.86 14.37 -3.41
C ALA A 79 -1.29 15.02 -2.07
N MET A 80 -0.53 14.81 -1.00
CA MET A 80 -0.77 15.49 0.29
C MET A 80 -0.68 17.02 0.15
N TYR A 81 0.30 17.53 -0.61
CA TYR A 81 0.41 18.96 -0.90
C TYR A 81 -0.80 19.50 -1.66
N LEU A 82 -1.25 18.79 -2.69
CA LEU A 82 -2.46 19.15 -3.44
C LEU A 82 -3.71 19.18 -2.54
N TYR A 83 -3.81 18.27 -1.57
CA TYR A 83 -4.91 18.25 -0.61
C TYR A 83 -4.93 19.50 0.28
N ILE A 84 -3.78 19.87 0.86
CA ILE A 84 -3.64 21.07 1.70
C ILE A 84 -3.97 22.33 0.88
N TRP A 85 -3.47 22.39 -0.35
CA TRP A 85 -3.76 23.47 -1.29
C TRP A 85 -5.25 23.54 -1.63
N SER A 86 -5.90 22.40 -1.90
CA SER A 86 -7.33 22.33 -2.23
C SER A 86 -8.23 22.86 -1.11
N ILE A 87 -7.87 22.65 0.16
CA ILE A 87 -8.60 23.20 1.30
C ILE A 87 -8.45 24.73 1.36
N SER A 88 -7.31 25.25 0.94
CA SER A 88 -6.95 26.66 1.08
C SER A 88 -7.36 27.53 -0.13
N ILE A 89 -7.83 26.91 -1.21
CA ILE A 89 -8.15 27.56 -2.49
C ILE A 89 -9.13 28.73 -2.38
N LYS A 90 -10.04 28.69 -1.39
CA LYS A 90 -11.02 29.76 -1.16
C LYS A 90 -10.42 31.06 -0.63
N LYS A 91 -9.24 30.98 0.01
CA LYS A 91 -8.57 32.12 0.66
C LYS A 91 -7.51 32.76 -0.23
N ILE A 92 -6.98 32.00 -1.17
CA ILE A 92 -5.87 32.39 -2.01
C ILE A 92 -6.42 32.86 -3.36
N LYS A 93 -5.95 34.00 -3.86
CA LYS A 93 -6.38 34.56 -5.15
C LYS A 93 -5.74 33.77 -6.32
N LEU A 94 -5.68 34.38 -7.51
CA LEU A 94 -5.11 33.77 -8.72
C LEU A 94 -3.68 33.23 -8.56
N GLU A 95 -2.87 33.83 -7.67
CA GLU A 95 -1.49 33.39 -7.40
C GLU A 95 -1.44 31.94 -6.89
N GLY A 96 -2.28 31.60 -5.91
CA GLY A 96 -2.38 30.22 -5.42
C GLY A 96 -2.97 29.28 -6.45
N PHE A 97 -3.85 29.76 -7.34
CA PHE A 97 -4.38 28.92 -8.41
C PHE A 97 -3.27 28.43 -9.35
N ILE A 98 -2.33 29.32 -9.71
CA ILE A 98 -1.19 28.99 -10.56
C ILE A 98 -0.25 27.99 -9.88
N GLU A 99 0.00 28.13 -8.58
CA GLU A 99 0.83 27.20 -7.82
C GLU A 99 0.28 25.76 -7.85
N GLY A 100 -1.03 25.59 -7.64
CA GLY A 100 -1.65 24.26 -7.73
C GLY A 100 -1.62 23.68 -9.13
N LEU A 101 -1.77 24.52 -10.16
CA LEU A 101 -1.71 24.11 -11.55
C LEU A 101 -0.29 23.64 -11.94
N LEU A 102 0.74 24.35 -11.49
CA LEU A 102 2.15 23.95 -11.62
C LEU A 102 2.45 22.61 -10.93
N PHE A 103 1.84 22.38 -9.75
CA PHE A 103 1.97 21.12 -9.03
C PHE A 103 1.40 19.94 -9.82
N ILE A 104 0.20 20.10 -10.39
CA ILE A 104 -0.45 19.07 -11.22
C ILE A 104 0.38 18.77 -12.47
N ILE A 105 0.94 19.79 -13.11
CA ILE A 105 1.81 19.60 -14.29
C ILE A 105 3.07 18.81 -13.91
N THR A 106 3.68 19.12 -12.77
CA THR A 106 4.87 18.41 -12.28
C THR A 106 4.58 16.93 -12.07
N ILE A 107 3.45 16.59 -11.44
CA ILE A 107 2.98 15.21 -11.26
C ILE A 107 2.84 14.50 -12.62
N LEU A 108 2.21 15.16 -13.60
CA LEU A 108 2.01 14.60 -14.93
C LEU A 108 3.34 14.32 -15.63
N ILE A 109 4.31 15.22 -15.51
CA ILE A 109 5.66 15.07 -16.08
C ILE A 109 6.39 13.90 -15.42
N SER A 110 6.37 13.82 -14.10
CA SER A 110 6.98 12.72 -13.33
C SER A 110 6.38 11.36 -13.71
N LEU A 111 5.05 11.28 -13.82
CA LEU A 111 4.35 10.06 -14.24
C LEU A 111 4.68 9.67 -15.68
N PHE A 112 4.67 10.65 -16.60
CA PHE A 112 5.01 10.41 -18.00
C PHE A 112 6.46 9.91 -18.16
N TYR A 113 7.41 10.50 -17.42
CA TYR A 113 8.80 10.05 -17.41
C TYR A 113 8.91 8.60 -16.95
N LEU A 114 8.26 8.24 -15.83
CA LEU A 114 8.28 6.87 -15.32
C LEU A 114 7.70 5.87 -16.32
N PHE A 115 6.59 6.24 -16.97
CA PHE A 115 5.97 5.40 -18.00
C PHE A 115 6.91 5.15 -19.18
N ARG A 116 7.70 6.15 -19.58
CA ARG A 116 8.67 6.04 -20.69
C ARG A 116 9.91 5.23 -20.34
N VAL A 117 10.31 5.14 -19.08
CA VAL A 117 11.52 4.41 -18.66
C VAL A 117 11.40 2.89 -18.86
N HIS A 118 10.21 2.34 -19.19
CA HIS A 118 10.02 0.91 -19.46
C HIS A 118 10.74 0.02 -18.42
N ALA A 119 10.65 0.39 -17.14
CA ALA A 119 11.35 -0.28 -16.04
C ALA A 119 11.05 -1.79 -15.96
N LEU A 120 10.02 -2.26 -16.68
CA LEU A 120 9.58 -3.64 -16.80
C LEU A 120 10.27 -4.47 -17.90
N ASN A 121 11.28 -3.96 -18.63
CA ASN A 121 11.94 -4.80 -19.64
C ASN A 121 12.79 -5.90 -18.97
N TRP A 122 12.20 -7.09 -18.82
CA TRP A 122 12.85 -8.32 -18.34
C TRP A 122 13.76 -8.85 -19.45
N LYS A 123 14.98 -8.33 -19.52
CA LYS A 123 16.04 -9.11 -20.16
C LYS A 123 16.46 -10.20 -19.17
N SER A 124 15.83 -11.36 -19.28
CA SER A 124 16.34 -12.61 -18.71
C SER A 124 17.75 -12.82 -19.27
N LYS A 125 18.77 -12.51 -18.47
CA LYS A 125 20.13 -12.88 -18.82
C LYS A 125 20.24 -14.36 -18.54
N LYS A 126 19.98 -15.15 -19.58
CA LYS A 126 20.16 -16.60 -19.60
C LYS A 126 21.66 -16.86 -19.45
N TYR A 127 22.10 -17.28 -18.27
CA TYR A 127 23.44 -17.81 -18.08
C TYR A 127 23.40 -19.24 -18.62
N SER A 128 24.15 -19.48 -19.71
CA SER A 128 24.46 -20.80 -20.21
C SER A 128 25.50 -21.48 -19.32
#